data_AF-A0A920JJW5-F1
#
_entry.id   AF-A0A920JJW5-F1
#
_cell.length_a   1.000
_cell.length_b   1.000
_cell.length_c   1.000
_cell.angle_alpha   90.00
_cell.angle_beta   90.00
_cell.angle_gamma   90.00
#
_symmetry.space_group_name_H-M   'P 1'
#
loop_
_entity.id
_entity.type
_entity.pdbx_description
1 polymer ?
#
loop_
_entity_poly.entity_id
_entity_poly.type
_entity_poly.pdbx_seq_one_letter_code
_entity_poly.pdbx_strand_id
1 'polypeptide(L)' 'MQDRILILDFGSQYTQLIARRVREAGVYSEIYIGDLISTPLNHLSHLD' A
#
# COMPACT_ATOMS: atom_id res chain seq x y z
N MET A 1 16.14 1.81 11.34
CA MET A 1 14.78 1.63 10.76
C MET A 1 14.94 1.57 9.26
N GLN A 2 14.25 0.65 8.58
CA GLN A 2 14.10 0.73 7.13
C GLN A 2 12.80 1.49 6.86
N ASP A 3 12.88 2.67 6.26
CA ASP A 3 11.69 3.42 5.87
C ASP A 3 11.00 2.70 4.72
N ARG A 4 9.68 2.53 4.84
CA ARG A 4 8.84 1.85 3.85
C ARG A 4 7.66 2.74 3.50
N ILE A 5 7.27 2.75 2.23
CA ILE A 5 6.12 3.52 1.74
C ILE A 5 4.96 2.57 1.44
N LEU A 6 3.80 2.87 2.03
CA LEU A 6 2.53 2.25 1.67
C LEU A 6 1.80 3.15 0.67
N ILE A 7 1.44 2.59 -0.49
CA ILE A 7 0.65 3.28 -1.52
C ILE A 7 -0.78 2.74 -1.46
N LEU A 8 -1.76 3.61 -1.21
CA LEU A 8 -3.18 3.27 -1.23
C LEU A 8 -3.77 3.59 -2.60
N ASP A 9 -4.31 2.57 -3.26
CA ASP A 9 -4.86 2.63 -4.61
C ASP A 9 -6.39 2.67 -4.59
N PHE A 10 -6.95 3.81 -4.97
CA PHE A 10 -8.40 4.02 -5.14
C PHE A 10 -8.82 3.94 -6.62
N GLY A 11 -8.10 3.17 -7.44
CA GLY A 11 -8.36 3.03 -8.87
C GLY A 11 -7.66 4.09 -9.73
N SER A 12 -6.53 4.63 -9.25
CA SER A 12 -5.77 5.61 -10.03
C SER A 12 -5.09 4.95 -11.22
N GLN A 13 -5.17 5.60 -12.39
CA GLN A 13 -4.45 5.17 -13.60
C GLN A 13 -2.92 5.19 -13.43
N TYR A 14 -2.41 5.83 -12.36
CA TYR A 14 -0.99 6.06 -12.16
C TYR A 14 -0.38 5.32 -10.97
N THR A 15 -1.14 4.53 -10.21
CA THR A 15 -0.67 3.85 -8.99
C THR A 15 0.64 3.08 -9.22
N GLN A 16 0.72 2.33 -10.32
CA GLN A 16 1.92 1.56 -10.66
C GLN A 16 3.12 2.44 -11.03
N LEU A 17 2.89 3.60 -11.67
CA LEU A 17 3.96 4.55 -11.98
C LEU A 17 4.51 5.20 -10.72
N ILE A 18 3.65 5.52 -9.75
CA ILE A 18 4.06 6.04 -8.44
C ILE A 18 4.94 5.00 -7.72
N ALA A 19 4.49 3.75 -7.65
CA ALA A 19 5.26 2.67 -7.04
C ALA A 19 6.62 2.45 -7.72
N ARG A 20 6.65 2.51 -9.06
CA ARG A 20 7.90 2.44 -9.83
C ARG A 20 8.86 3.58 -9.46
N ARG A 21 8.39 4.82 -9.38
CA ARG A 21 9.23 5.98 -9.02
C ARG A 21 9.82 5.86 -7.63
N VAL A 22 9.03 5.39 -6.67
CA VAL A 22 9.50 5.14 -5.29
C VAL A 22 10.63 4.09 -5.27
N ARG A 23 10.47 3.00 -6.03
CA ARG A 23 11.48 1.95 -6.12
C ARG A 23 12.73 2.39 -6.90
N GLU A 24 12.56 3.20 -7.95
CA GLU A 24 13.66 3.86 -8.67
C GLU A 24 14.49 4.78 -7.75
N ALA A 25 13.87 5.36 -6.71
CA ALA A 25 14.55 6.13 -5.67
C ALA A 25 15.21 5.25 -4.58
N GLY A 26 15.19 3.92 -4.71
CA GLY A 26 15.80 2.99 -3.75
C GLY A 26 14.98 2.74 -2.48
N VAL A 27 13.72 3.16 -2.45
CA VAL A 27 12.83 2.99 -1.29
C VAL A 27 11.86 1.83 -1.55
N TYR A 28 11.69 0.97 -0.55
CA TYR A 28 10.74 -0.14 -0.62
C TYR A 28 9.29 0.38 -0.59
N SER A 29 8.43 -0.17 -1.45
CA SER A 29 7.00 0.17 -1.47
C SER A 29 6.08 -1.00 -1.77
N GLU A 30 4.90 -0.98 -1.13
CA GLU A 30 3.77 -1.90 -1.32
C GLU A 30 2.53 -1.12 -1.76
N ILE A 31 1.66 -1.75 -2.56
CA ILE A 31 0.38 -1.18 -3.01
C ILE A 31 -0.76 -1.95 -2.36
N TYR A 32 -1.71 -1.25 -1.76
CA TYR A 32 -2.95 -1.81 -1.20
C TYR A 32 -4.16 -1.13 -1.82
N ILE A 33 -5.23 -1.88 -2.05
CA ILE A 33 -6.49 -1.33 -2.56
C ILE A 33 -7.17 -0.54 -1.44
N GLY A 34 -7.44 0.74 -1.70
CA GLY A 34 -7.98 1.71 -0.73
C GLY A 34 -9.42 1.42 -0.29
N ASP A 35 -10.16 0.61 -1.04
CA ASP A 35 -11.55 0.27 -0.74
C ASP A 35 -11.72 -0.78 0.37
N LEU A 36 -10.61 -1.33 0.90
CA LEU A 36 -10.64 -2.25 2.05
C LEU A 36 -11.15 -1.60 3.34
N ILE A 37 -11.39 -0.28 3.37
CA ILE A 37 -11.89 0.47 4.53
C ILE A 37 -13.35 0.09 4.90
N SER A 38 -14.10 -0.62 4.05
CA SER A 38 -15.39 -1.20 4.48
C SER A 38 -15.26 -2.46 5.34
N THR A 39 -14.06 -3.04 5.45
CA THR A 39 -13.81 -4.13 6.40
C THR A 39 -13.36 -3.50 7.72
N PRO A 40 -14.12 -3.62 8.82
CA PRO A 40 -13.66 -3.11 10.11
C PRO A 40 -12.32 -3.76 10.45
N LEU A 41 -11.32 -2.93 10.76
CA LEU A 41 -9.96 -3.33 11.20
C LEU A 41 -9.96 -4.31 12.39
N ASN A 42 -11.12 -4.51 13.02
CA ASN A 42 -11.37 -5.34 14.20
C ASN A 42 -11.35 -6.86 13.92
N HIS A 43 -11.12 -7.32 12.69
CA HIS A 43 -11.01 -8.75 12.37
C HIS A 43 -9.58 -9.26 12.14
N LEU A 44 -8.55 -8.42 12.32
CA LEU A 44 -7.15 -8.82 12.17
C LEU A 44 -6.54 -9.47 13.43
N SER A 45 -7.35 -9.75 14.46
CA SER A 45 -6.91 -10.40 15.71
C SER A 45 -6.94 -11.93 15.70
N HIS A 46 -7.11 -12.58 14.53
CA HIS A 46 -7.19 -14.05 14.41
C HIS A 46 -6.25 -14.66 13.35
N LEU A 47 -5.14 -14.00 13.02
CA LEU A 47 -4.04 -14.64 12.30
C LEU A 47 -2.89 -14.92 13.27
N ASP A 48 -3.14 -15.90 14.16
CA ASP A 48 -2.13 -16.86 14.62
C ASP A 48 -2.21 -18.08 13.69
#